data_AF-Q9X9H0-F1
#
_entry.id   AF-Q9X9H0-F1
#
_cell.length_a   1.000
_cell.length_b   1.000
_cell.length_c   1.000
_cell.angle_alpha   90.00
_cell.angle_beta   90.00
_cell.angle_gamma   90.00
#
_symmetry.space_group_name_H-M   'P 1'
#
loop_
_entity.id
_entity.type
_entity.pdbx_description
1 polymer ?
#
loop_
_entity_poly.entity_id
_entity_poly.type
_entity_poly.pdbx_seq_one_letter_code
_entity_poly.pdbx_strand_id
1 'polypeptide(L)'
;QLERDKQLSEQQKQAALSKEYKAQVKQLIEMNRINLSKGDIGFNFTDNNLIKKIVVDKMTQAQLISGRLAIARVVTDNNGESEYAIIPASVADKIAQRDANSIVLNSALSQEEQDEEDPYADFKVPDDLMW
;
A
#
# COMPACT_ATOMS: atom_id res chain seq x y z
N GLN A 1 37.78 4.49 11.54
CA GLN A 1 37.12 3.21 11.20
C GLN A 1 35.79 2.97 11.96
N LEU A 2 35.42 3.79 12.96
CA LEU A 2 34.16 3.61 13.71
C LEU A 2 32.89 4.18 13.04
N GLU A 3 33.02 5.18 12.18
CA GLU A 3 31.86 5.82 11.54
C GLU A 3 31.21 4.95 10.46
N ARG A 4 32.01 4.09 9.80
CA ARG A 4 31.53 3.21 8.73
C ARG A 4 30.71 2.02 9.26
N ASP A 5 31.00 1.57 10.48
CA ASP A 5 30.24 0.54 11.19
C ASP A 5 28.87 1.05 11.67
N LYS A 6 28.79 2.30 12.13
CA LYS A 6 27.50 2.89 12.58
C LYS A 6 26.52 3.08 11.43
N GLN A 7 26.99 3.61 10.30
CA GLN A 7 26.14 3.83 9.12
C GLN A 7 25.56 2.53 8.56
N LEU A 8 26.32 1.44 8.60
CA LEU A 8 25.86 0.11 8.20
C LEU A 8 24.78 -0.45 9.15
N SER A 9 24.89 -0.16 10.46
CA SER A 9 23.90 -0.59 11.45
C SER A 9 22.57 0.15 11.31
N GLU A 10 22.59 1.46 11.05
CA GLU A 10 21.37 2.25 10.85
C GLU A 10 20.60 1.83 9.59
N GLN A 11 21.29 1.57 8.48
CA GLN A 11 20.65 1.04 7.26
C GLN A 11 20.00 -0.33 7.51
N GLN A 12 20.66 -1.21 8.27
CA GLN A 12 20.09 -2.51 8.61
C GLN A 12 18.87 -2.39 9.51
N LYS A 13 18.88 -1.47 10.48
CA LYS A 13 17.72 -1.20 11.34
C LYS A 13 16.53 -0.66 10.53
N GLN A 14 16.76 0.29 9.64
CA GLN A 14 15.70 0.82 8.77
C GLN A 14 15.14 -0.26 7.83
N ALA A 15 16.00 -1.12 7.27
CA ALA A 15 15.58 -2.24 6.44
C ALA A 15 14.77 -3.28 7.24
N ALA A 16 15.12 -3.54 8.50
CA ALA A 16 14.38 -4.45 9.38
C ALA A 16 12.98 -3.89 9.71
N LEU A 17 12.89 -2.61 10.08
CA LEU A 17 11.61 -1.93 10.36
C LEU A 17 10.69 -1.93 9.14
N SER A 18 11.23 -1.60 7.95
CA SER A 18 10.45 -1.63 6.70
C SER A 18 9.93 -3.03 6.38
N LYS A 19 10.72 -4.08 6.65
CA LYS A 19 10.28 -5.47 6.49
C LYS A 19 9.16 -5.84 7.45
N GLU A 20 9.22 -5.37 8.70
CA GLU A 20 8.19 -5.65 9.69
C GLU A 20 6.85 -5.01 9.34
N TYR A 21 6.86 -3.74 8.91
CA TYR A 21 5.64 -3.07 8.43
C TYR A 21 5.05 -3.77 7.21
N LYS A 22 5.88 -4.17 6.24
CA LYS A 22 5.44 -4.94 5.06
C LYS A 22 4.80 -6.26 5.44
N ALA A 23 5.37 -6.99 6.40
CA ALA A 23 4.80 -8.23 6.89
C ALA A 23 3.44 -8.00 7.56
N GLN A 24 3.30 -6.95 8.38
CA GLN A 24 2.02 -6.58 9.00
C GLN A 24 0.97 -6.20 7.95
N VAL A 25 1.36 -5.41 6.96
CA VAL A 25 0.48 -5.01 5.85
C VAL A 25 0.01 -6.23 5.08
N LYS A 26 0.91 -7.15 4.73
CA LYS A 26 0.56 -8.40 4.07
C LYS A 26 -0.48 -9.18 4.85
N GLN A 27 -0.30 -9.34 6.17
CA GLN A 27 -1.29 -10.01 7.01
C GLN A 27 -2.63 -9.30 7.05
N LEU A 28 -2.65 -7.96 7.17
CA LEU A 28 -3.88 -7.19 7.15
C LEU A 28 -4.65 -7.38 5.84
N ILE A 29 -3.94 -7.40 4.72
CA ILE A 29 -4.52 -7.66 3.41
C ILE A 29 -5.06 -9.09 3.36
N GLU A 30 -4.29 -10.11 3.70
CA GLU A 30 -4.72 -11.51 3.65
C GLU A 30 -5.92 -11.82 4.55
N MET A 31 -5.99 -11.21 5.74
CA MET A 31 -7.10 -11.40 6.67
C MET A 31 -8.38 -10.69 6.24
N ASN A 32 -8.26 -9.54 5.59
CA ASN A 32 -9.42 -8.71 5.19
C ASN A 32 -9.70 -8.76 3.69
N ARG A 33 -8.99 -9.58 2.92
CA ARG A 33 -9.22 -9.70 1.49
C ARG A 33 -10.61 -10.28 1.23
N ILE A 34 -11.31 -9.66 0.30
CA ILE A 34 -12.62 -10.09 -0.14
C ILE A 34 -12.41 -11.11 -1.26
N ASN A 35 -12.88 -12.33 -1.05
CA ASN A 35 -12.83 -13.38 -2.07
C ASN A 35 -13.92 -13.14 -3.12
N LEU A 36 -13.49 -12.77 -4.32
CA LEU A 36 -14.35 -12.58 -5.49
C LEU A 36 -14.57 -13.92 -6.19
N SER A 37 -15.42 -14.78 -5.63
CA SER A 37 -15.62 -16.12 -6.19
C SER A 37 -16.36 -16.13 -7.54
N LYS A 38 -17.03 -15.02 -7.92
CA LYS A 38 -17.87 -14.93 -9.13
C LYS A 38 -17.91 -13.51 -9.72
N GLY A 39 -16.75 -12.95 -10.04
CA GLY A 39 -16.71 -11.71 -10.81
C GLY A 39 -16.94 -11.98 -12.30
N ASP A 40 -17.68 -11.10 -12.97
CA ASP A 40 -17.85 -11.08 -14.43
C ASP A 40 -17.47 -9.71 -15.03
N ILE A 41 -17.28 -8.70 -14.16
CA ILE A 41 -17.03 -7.32 -14.56
C ILE A 41 -15.54 -7.03 -14.45
N GLY A 42 -14.96 -6.54 -15.54
CA GLY A 42 -13.61 -6.01 -15.55
C GLY A 42 -13.53 -4.64 -14.91
N PHE A 43 -12.89 -4.53 -13.75
CA PHE A 43 -12.51 -3.25 -13.17
C PHE A 43 -11.08 -2.91 -13.53
N ASN A 44 -10.87 -1.78 -14.19
CA ASN A 44 -9.54 -1.29 -14.55
C ASN A 44 -9.05 -0.31 -13.49
N PHE A 45 -7.79 -0.44 -13.10
CA PHE A 45 -7.13 0.42 -12.14
C PHE A 45 -5.69 0.68 -12.59
N THR A 46 -5.08 1.75 -12.11
CA THR A 46 -3.70 2.11 -12.47
C THR A 46 -2.77 1.71 -11.33
N ASP A 47 -1.75 0.91 -11.64
CA ASP A 47 -0.64 0.60 -10.73
C ASP A 47 0.66 1.09 -11.37
N ASN A 48 1.38 2.02 -10.74
CA ASN A 48 2.70 2.47 -11.21
C ASN A 48 2.73 2.82 -12.72
N ASN A 49 1.74 3.61 -13.17
CA ASN A 49 1.56 4.02 -14.57
C ASN A 49 1.18 2.90 -15.56
N LEU A 50 0.83 1.70 -15.06
CA LEU A 50 0.31 0.59 -15.84
C LEU A 50 -1.16 0.36 -15.53
N ILE A 51 -1.99 0.28 -16.57
CA ILE A 51 -3.39 -0.10 -16.42
C ILE A 51 -3.46 -1.60 -16.19
N LYS A 52 -3.99 -1.99 -15.04
CA LYS A 52 -4.27 -3.37 -14.64
C LYS A 52 -5.78 -3.58 -14.60
N LYS A 53 -6.18 -4.84 -14.68
CA LYS A 53 -7.59 -5.23 -14.67
C LYS A 53 -7.79 -6.36 -13.66
N ILE A 54 -8.79 -6.21 -12.80
CA ILE A 54 -9.27 -7.25 -11.89
C ILE A 54 -10.72 -7.59 -12.23
N VAL A 55 -11.08 -8.85 -12.08
CA VAL A 55 -12.44 -9.33 -12.33
C VAL A 55 -13.20 -9.27 -11.01
N VAL A 56 -14.23 -8.42 -10.96
CA VAL A 56 -15.06 -8.15 -9.78
C VAL A 56 -16.52 -8.44 -10.11
N ASP A 57 -17.35 -8.58 -9.08
CA ASP A 57 -18.80 -8.55 -9.22
C ASP A 57 -19.33 -7.10 -9.21
N LYS A 58 -20.61 -6.94 -9.58
CA LYS A 58 -21.28 -5.63 -9.68
C LYS A 58 -21.32 -4.88 -8.35
N MET A 59 -21.45 -5.60 -7.24
CA MET A 59 -21.53 -5.00 -5.91
C MET A 59 -20.15 -4.47 -5.50
N THR A 60 -19.11 -5.29 -5.65
CA THR A 60 -17.72 -4.90 -5.43
C THR A 60 -17.30 -3.72 -6.30
N GLN A 61 -17.65 -3.72 -7.59
CA GLN A 61 -17.39 -2.58 -8.49
C GLN A 61 -18.00 -1.29 -7.94
N ALA A 62 -19.29 -1.30 -7.57
CA ALA A 62 -19.96 -0.13 -7.03
C ALA A 62 -19.30 0.33 -5.73
N GLN A 63 -18.88 -0.60 -4.88
CA GLN A 63 -18.20 -0.29 -3.63
C GLN A 63 -16.80 0.31 -3.84
N LEU A 64 -16.04 -0.17 -4.83
CA LEU A 64 -14.76 0.42 -5.24
C LEU A 64 -14.93 1.86 -5.73
N ILE A 65 -15.92 2.10 -6.60
CA ILE A 65 -16.23 3.44 -7.12
C ILE A 65 -16.65 4.37 -5.98
N SER A 66 -17.47 3.88 -5.05
CA SER A 66 -17.93 4.66 -3.88
C SER A 66 -16.85 4.89 -2.81
N GLY A 67 -15.66 4.32 -2.96
CA GLY A 67 -14.57 4.43 -1.97
C GLY A 67 -14.77 3.62 -0.70
N ARG A 68 -15.71 2.65 -0.69
CA ARG A 68 -15.88 1.72 0.44
C ARG A 68 -14.88 0.57 0.41
N LEU A 69 -14.42 0.21 -0.78
CA LEU A 69 -13.39 -0.79 -1.01
C LEU A 69 -12.19 -0.14 -1.68
N ALA A 70 -11.04 -0.77 -1.49
CA ALA A 70 -9.77 -0.39 -2.07
C ALA A 70 -9.05 -1.63 -2.59
N ILE A 71 -8.12 -1.41 -3.52
CA ILE A 71 -7.25 -2.44 -4.07
C ILE A 71 -5.87 -2.25 -3.46
N ALA A 72 -5.42 -3.28 -2.75
CA ALA A 72 -4.08 -3.36 -2.18
C ALA A 72 -3.23 -4.35 -2.98
N ARG A 73 -1.95 -4.03 -3.12
CA ARG A 73 -0.93 -4.90 -3.69
C ARG A 73 -0.32 -5.75 -2.58
N VAL A 74 -0.41 -7.05 -2.74
CA VAL A 74 0.28 -8.03 -1.92
C VAL A 74 1.63 -8.30 -2.56
N VAL A 75 2.70 -7.92 -1.84
CA VAL A 75 4.07 -8.29 -2.24
C VAL A 75 4.26 -9.76 -1.88
N THR A 76 4.25 -10.60 -2.92
CA THR A 76 4.55 -12.02 -2.80
C THR A 76 5.99 -12.24 -3.24
N ASP A 77 6.73 -13.11 -2.55
CA ASP A 77 8.10 -13.51 -2.92
C ASP A 77 8.19 -14.24 -4.28
N ASN A 78 7.05 -14.45 -4.95
CA ASN A 78 6.97 -15.03 -6.29
C ASN A 78 7.39 -14.03 -7.35
N ASN A 79 8.71 -13.96 -7.59
CA ASN A 79 9.35 -13.70 -8.88
C ASN A 79 8.80 -12.53 -9.73
N GLY A 80 8.31 -11.45 -9.10
CA GLY A 80 7.85 -10.23 -9.76
C GLY A 80 6.35 -10.18 -10.07
N GLU A 81 5.56 -11.18 -9.68
CA GLU A 81 4.10 -11.10 -9.79
C GLU A 81 3.51 -10.34 -8.60
N SER A 82 2.97 -9.16 -8.88
CA SER A 82 2.20 -8.39 -7.90
C SER A 82 0.79 -8.96 -7.83
N GLU A 83 0.43 -9.56 -6.70
CA GLU A 83 -0.93 -10.02 -6.45
C GLU A 83 -1.78 -8.83 -5.96
N TYR A 84 -3.01 -8.73 -6.44
CA TYR A 84 -3.93 -7.66 -6.04
C TYR A 84 -5.06 -8.26 -5.22
N ALA A 85 -5.33 -7.65 -4.08
CA ALA A 85 -6.39 -8.05 -3.18
C ALA A 85 -7.32 -6.86 -2.92
N ILE A 86 -8.62 -7.15 -2.85
CA ILE A 86 -9.62 -6.14 -2.52
C ILE A 86 -9.86 -6.17 -1.03
N ILE A 87 -9.74 -5.01 -0.39
CA ILE A 87 -9.92 -4.86 1.05
C ILE A 87 -10.88 -3.71 1.35
N PRO A 88 -11.51 -3.70 2.53
CA PRO A 88 -12.27 -2.54 3.00
C PRO A 88 -11.41 -1.28 3.07
N ALA A 89 -11.99 -0.11 2.76
CA ALA A 89 -11.30 1.16 2.85
C ALA A 89 -10.74 1.44 4.27
N SER A 90 -11.44 0.98 5.31
CA SER A 90 -10.98 1.08 6.70
C SER A 90 -9.69 0.30 6.98
N VAL A 91 -9.42 -0.77 6.22
CA VAL A 91 -8.17 -1.53 6.32
C VAL A 91 -7.11 -0.92 5.41
N ALA A 92 -7.51 -0.42 4.24
CA ALA A 92 -6.62 0.27 3.32
C ALA A 92 -6.02 1.52 3.94
N ASP A 93 -6.80 2.29 4.68
CA ASP A 93 -6.34 3.46 5.42
C ASP A 93 -5.26 3.09 6.46
N LYS A 94 -5.50 2.03 7.23
CA LYS A 94 -4.51 1.50 8.19
C LYS A 94 -3.24 1.01 7.52
N ILE A 95 -3.35 0.44 6.32
CA ILE A 95 -2.20 -0.01 5.54
C ILE A 95 -1.47 1.20 4.98
N ALA A 96 -2.16 2.21 4.44
CA ALA A 96 -1.56 3.41 3.88
C ALA A 96 -0.75 4.19 4.92
N GLN A 97 -1.22 4.26 6.17
CA GLN A 97 -0.49 4.83 7.30
C GLN A 97 0.84 4.11 7.62
N ARG A 98 1.00 2.84 7.20
CA ARG A 98 2.20 2.03 7.44
C ARG A 98 3.07 1.93 6.19
N ASP A 99 2.45 1.64 5.06
CA ASP A 99 3.05 1.49 3.74
C ASP A 99 2.05 1.86 2.64
N ALA A 100 2.06 3.13 2.25
CA ALA A 100 1.24 3.66 1.15
C ALA A 100 1.51 2.93 -0.18
N ASN A 101 2.72 2.43 -0.42
CA ASN A 101 3.08 1.72 -1.66
C ASN A 101 2.37 0.36 -1.81
N SER A 102 1.77 -0.14 -0.73
CA SER A 102 0.96 -1.35 -0.73
C SER A 102 -0.50 -1.06 -1.13
N ILE A 103 -0.94 0.19 -1.16
CA ILE A 103 -2.26 0.57 -1.69
C ILE A 103 -2.11 1.03 -3.14
N VAL A 104 -2.91 0.44 -4.03
CA VAL A 104 -2.87 0.74 -5.47
C VAL A 104 -4.03 1.64 -5.85
N LEU A 105 -5.20 1.35 -5.30
CA LEU A 105 -6.40 2.13 -5.55
C LEU A 105 -7.15 2.30 -4.24
N ASN A 106 -7.27 3.53 -3.79
CA ASN A 106 -8.21 3.89 -2.73
C ASN A 106 -8.92 5.17 -3.16
N SER A 107 -10.20 5.08 -3.50
CA SER A 107 -10.98 6.23 -4.00
C SER A 107 -10.98 7.40 -3.00
N ALA A 108 -10.85 7.13 -1.69
CA ALA A 108 -10.73 8.19 -0.68
C ALA A 108 -9.39 8.95 -0.78
N LEU A 109 -8.27 8.23 -0.94
CA LEU A 109 -6.93 8.82 -1.09
C LEU A 109 -6.71 9.45 -2.47
N SER A 110 -7.37 8.95 -3.52
CA SER A 110 -7.27 9.53 -4.87
C SER A 110 -7.85 10.95 -4.98
N GLN A 111 -8.64 11.40 -3.99
CA GLN A 111 -9.02 12.80 -3.87
C GLN A 111 -8.00 13.64 -3.09
N GLU A 112 -7.11 13.04 -2.31
CA GLU A 112 -6.10 13.72 -1.48
C GLU A 112 -4.71 13.73 -2.14
N GLU A 113 -4.37 12.76 -2.99
CA GLU A 113 -3.09 12.72 -3.73
C GLU A 113 -3.07 13.62 -4.99
N GLN A 114 -4.06 14.49 -5.15
CA GLN A 114 -4.03 15.57 -6.14
C GLN A 114 -3.72 16.94 -5.50
N ASP A 115 -3.07 16.95 -4.33
CA ASP A 115 -2.23 18.07 -3.89
C ASP A 115 -0.79 17.78 -4.35
N GLU A 116 -0.59 17.93 -5.66
CA GLU A 116 0.75 18.11 -6.24
C GLU A 116 1.37 19.38 -5.62
N GLU A 117 2.67 19.27 -5.31
CA GLU A 117 3.59 20.34 -4.91
C GLU A 117 3.53 20.80 -3.45
N ASP A 118 4.05 19.95 -2.53
CA ASP A 118 4.69 20.48 -1.33
C ASP A 118 6.20 20.73 -1.59
N PRO A 119 6.61 21.98 -1.89
CA PRO A 119 8.02 22.34 -2.10
C PRO A 119 8.91 22.27 -0.84
N TYR A 120 8.44 21.71 0.28
CA TYR A 120 9.18 21.56 1.55
C TYR A 120 9.99 20.26 1.70
N ALA A 121 10.34 19.56 0.60
CA ALA A 121 11.29 18.43 0.64
C ALA A 121 12.71 18.79 1.16
N ASP A 122 12.96 20.05 1.53
CA ASP A 122 14.25 20.58 1.97
C ASP A 122 14.37 20.87 3.49
N PHE A 123 13.45 20.42 4.36
CA PHE A 123 13.59 20.72 5.81
C PHE A 123 13.34 19.54 6.78
N LYS A 124 14.47 18.96 7.22
CA LYS A 124 14.79 18.34 8.52
C LYS A 124 13.88 17.24 9.07
N VAL A 125 14.44 16.02 9.13
CA VAL A 125 14.24 15.14 10.30
C VAL A 125 15.26 15.58 11.36
N PRO A 126 14.90 16.31 12.43
CA PRO A 126 15.71 16.32 13.62
C PRO A 126 15.33 15.12 14.50
N ASP A 127 16.39 14.52 15.01
CA ASP A 127 16.49 13.52 16.06
C ASP A 127 15.43 13.62 17.17
N ASP A 128 15.14 12.45 17.75
CA ASP A 128 14.54 12.23 19.08
C ASP A 128 13.01 12.11 19.16
N LEU A 129 12.51 10.86 19.16
CA LEU A 129 11.60 10.41 20.22
C LEU A 129 11.54 8.87 20.32
N MET A 130 12.19 8.36 21.38
CA MET A 130 11.92 7.05 21.95
C MET A 130 10.50 7.04 22.56
N TRP A 131 9.59 6.25 22.01
CA TRP A 131 8.70 5.34 22.74
C TRP A 131 8.20 4.26 21.79
#